data_AF-A0AAU8CIU5-F1
#
_entry.id   AF-A0AAU8CIU5-F1
#
_cell.length_a   1.000
_cell.length_b   1.000
_cell.length_c   1.000
_cell.angle_alpha   90.00
_cell.angle_beta   90.00
_cell.angle_gamma   90.00
#
_symmetry.space_group_name_H-M   'P 1'
#
loop_
_entity.id
_entity.type
_entity.pdbx_description
1 polymer ?
#
loop_
_entity_poly.entity_id
_entity_poly.type
_entity_poly.pdbx_seq_one_letter_code
_entity_poly.pdbx_strand_id
1 'polypeptide(L)'
;MNIFELASRKKFRFPSAKGDLTVEQLWDLPLLGNSTNLDTVARGINTELKGVTEETFVAVKPDPRKPDLEAKLEIVKHIIAVKVKTSEDAKSAAERAVKRSKLIDALASKEDQALQNMSKEDILKQLAALDG
;
A
#
# COMPACT_ATOMS: atom_id res chain seq x y z
N MET A 1 16.81 -13.77 -10.17
CA MET A 1 16.76 -14.21 -8.76
C MET A 1 15.88 -13.23 -7.99
N ASN A 2 14.95 -13.71 -7.17
CA ASN A 2 14.04 -12.83 -6.44
C ASN A 2 14.81 -12.07 -5.34
N ILE A 3 14.56 -10.76 -5.16
CA ILE A 3 15.22 -9.92 -4.15
C ILE A 3 15.05 -10.48 -2.72
N PHE A 4 13.91 -11.09 -2.42
CA PHE A 4 13.63 -11.71 -1.11
C PHE A 4 14.32 -13.05 -0.94
N GLU A 5 14.47 -13.82 -2.02
CA GLU A 5 15.24 -15.07 -2.01
C GLU A 5 16.74 -14.78 -1.78
N LEU A 6 17.27 -13.73 -2.41
CA LEU A 6 18.63 -13.26 -2.14
C LEU A 6 18.78 -12.85 -0.68
N ALA A 7 17.82 -12.09 -0.15
CA ALA A 7 17.83 -11.61 1.23
C ALA A 7 17.81 -12.75 2.25
N SER A 8 17.00 -13.79 2.01
CA SER A 8 16.89 -14.94 2.89
C SER A 8 18.15 -15.79 2.88
N ARG A 9 18.71 -16.08 1.69
CA ARG A 9 19.97 -16.82 1.53
C ARG A 9 21.15 -16.10 2.18
N LYS A 10 21.25 -14.77 2.00
CA LYS A 10 22.31 -13.94 2.58
C LYS A 10 22.05 -13.49 4.03
N LYS A 11 20.87 -13.79 4.58
CA LYS A 11 20.44 -13.38 5.92
C LYS A 11 20.60 -11.88 6.14
N PHE A 12 20.10 -11.06 5.21
CA PHE A 12 20.22 -9.61 5.32
C PHE A 12 19.64 -9.07 6.63
N ARG A 13 20.33 -8.06 7.16
CA ARG A 13 19.96 -7.26 8.33
C ARG A 13 19.97 -5.80 7.96
N PHE A 14 19.00 -5.07 8.50
CA PHE A 14 18.74 -3.68 8.17
C PHE A 14 18.96 -2.83 9.43
N PRO A 15 19.92 -1.88 9.41
CA PRO A 15 20.24 -1.11 10.59
C PRO A 15 19.06 -0.21 10.98
N SER A 16 18.80 -0.11 12.28
CA SER A 16 17.81 0.80 12.84
C SER A 16 18.22 1.33 14.21
N ALA A 17 17.58 2.41 14.67
CA ALA A 17 17.84 3.00 15.98
C ALA A 17 17.60 2.05 17.16
N LYS A 18 16.86 0.95 16.96
CA LYS A 18 16.54 -0.05 17.98
C LYS A 18 17.28 -1.38 17.78
N GLY A 19 18.27 -1.40 16.88
CA GLY A 19 19.00 -2.60 16.49
C GLY A 19 18.65 -3.09 15.09
N ASP A 20 19.31 -4.16 14.68
CA ASP A 20 19.16 -4.73 13.35
C ASP A 20 17.80 -5.38 13.15
N LEU A 21 17.16 -5.07 12.03
CA LEU A 21 15.88 -5.61 11.63
C LEU A 21 16.05 -6.71 10.60
N THR A 22 15.15 -7.69 10.61
CA THR A 22 15.00 -8.68 9.54
C THR A 22 14.06 -8.17 8.44
N VAL A 23 14.02 -8.88 7.31
CA VAL A 23 13.12 -8.55 6.19
C VAL A 23 11.65 -8.57 6.63
N GLU A 24 11.28 -9.54 7.47
CA GLU A 24 9.94 -9.70 8.01
C GLU A 24 9.55 -8.50 8.86
N GLN A 25 10.44 -8.04 9.74
CA GLN A 25 10.19 -6.89 10.61
C GLN A 25 10.00 -5.57 9.83
N LEU A 26 10.54 -5.45 8.62
CA LEU A 26 10.28 -4.29 7.75
C LEU A 26 8.79 -4.21 7.34
N TRP A 27 8.10 -5.35 7.21
CA TRP A 27 6.67 -5.39 6.93
C TRP A 27 5.81 -4.88 8.10
N ASP A 28 6.36 -4.79 9.30
CA ASP A 28 5.66 -4.26 10.47
C ASP A 28 5.93 -2.76 10.70
N LEU A 29 6.95 -2.19 10.04
CA LEU A 29 7.31 -0.79 10.22
C LEU A 29 6.33 0.19 9.54
N PRO A 30 6.04 1.35 10.15
CA PRO A 30 5.30 2.40 9.45
C PRO A 30 6.11 2.97 8.27
N LEU A 31 5.40 3.53 7.28
CA LEU A 31 6.04 4.25 6.16
C LEU A 31 6.82 5.48 6.65
N LEU A 32 6.19 6.27 7.52
CA LEU A 32 6.70 7.50 8.13
C LEU A 32 6.29 7.56 9.61
N GLY A 33 7.04 8.29 10.43
CA GLY A 33 6.67 8.56 11.83
C GLY A 33 7.85 8.96 12.71
N ASN A 34 7.58 9.20 13.99
CA ASN A 34 8.59 9.62 14.97
C ASN A 34 9.44 8.46 15.52
N SER A 35 9.06 7.22 15.24
CA SER A 35 9.78 6.00 15.58
C SER A 35 10.49 5.42 14.35
N THR A 36 11.20 4.29 14.53
CA THR A 36 11.79 3.52 13.43
C THR A 36 10.76 3.29 12.33
N ASN A 37 11.06 3.76 11.13
CA ASN A 37 10.16 3.71 9.97
C ASN A 37 10.94 3.34 8.70
N LEU A 38 10.22 2.91 7.66
CA LEU A 38 10.81 2.44 6.41
C LEU A 38 11.67 3.50 5.71
N ASP A 39 11.26 4.76 5.82
CA ASP A 39 11.95 5.90 5.22
C ASP A 39 13.31 6.19 5.90
N THR A 40 13.39 6.10 7.23
CA THR A 40 14.65 6.21 7.98
C THR A 40 15.62 5.08 7.67
N VAL A 41 15.11 3.84 7.53
CA VAL A 41 15.91 2.67 7.15
C VAL A 41 16.43 2.82 5.71
N ALA A 42 15.57 3.22 4.78
CA ALA A 42 15.96 3.46 3.38
C ALA A 42 17.05 4.54 3.26
N ARG A 43 16.90 5.65 3.99
CA ARG A 43 17.92 6.70 4.02
C ARG A 43 19.25 6.22 4.58
N GLY A 44 19.25 5.43 5.66
CA GLY A 44 20.48 4.87 6.23
C GLY A 44 21.26 4.05 5.20
N ILE A 45 20.58 3.12 4.54
CA ILE A 45 21.18 2.25 3.51
C ILE A 45 21.67 3.07 2.31
N ASN A 46 20.90 4.08 1.90
CA ASN A 46 21.29 4.96 0.79
C ASN A 46 22.53 5.80 1.12
N THR A 47 22.66 6.27 2.36
CA THR A 47 23.86 6.98 2.82
C THR A 47 25.09 6.05 2.82
N GLU A 48 24.95 4.82 3.32
CA GLU A 48 26.01 3.81 3.24
C GLU A 48 26.40 3.51 1.79
N LEU A 49 25.41 3.34 0.91
CA LEU A 49 25.62 3.08 -0.52
C LEU A 49 26.37 4.22 -1.22
N LYS A 50 26.06 5.47 -0.87
CA LYS A 50 26.78 6.64 -1.37
C LYS A 50 28.22 6.68 -0.86
N GLY A 51 28.43 6.44 0.43
CA GLY A 51 29.77 6.40 1.03
C GLY A 51 30.70 5.41 0.30
N VAL A 52 30.24 4.18 0.07
CA VAL A 52 31.05 3.17 -0.65
C VAL A 52 31.22 3.46 -2.15
N THR A 53 30.39 4.33 -2.72
CA THR A 53 30.50 4.74 -4.13
C THR A 53 31.43 5.94 -4.29
N GLU A 54 31.44 6.87 -3.33
CA GLU A 54 32.22 8.11 -3.38
C GLU A 54 33.66 7.96 -2.88
N GLU A 55 33.96 7.00 -1.99
CA GLU A 55 35.31 6.81 -1.43
C GLU A 55 36.36 6.30 -2.44
N THR A 56 35.97 5.87 -3.63
CA THR A 56 36.86 5.26 -4.61
C THR A 56 37.03 6.13 -5.86
N PHE A 57 38.07 6.96 -5.85
CA PHE A 57 38.59 7.64 -7.06
C PHE A 57 39.82 6.93 -7.66
N VAL A 58 40.41 5.99 -6.92
CA VAL A 58 41.72 5.37 -7.25
C VAL A 58 41.64 3.85 -7.41
N ALA A 59 40.68 3.18 -6.78
CA ALA A 59 40.54 1.72 -6.89
C ALA A 59 39.73 1.31 -8.14
N VAL A 60 40.34 0.46 -8.97
CA VAL A 60 39.74 -0.07 -10.22
C VAL A 60 38.64 -1.11 -9.95
N LYS A 61 38.43 -1.52 -8.69
CA LYS A 61 37.43 -2.51 -8.29
C LYS A 61 36.36 -1.91 -7.38
N PRO A 62 35.06 -2.13 -7.66
CA PRO A 62 33.97 -1.64 -6.82
C PRO A 62 33.98 -2.31 -5.44
N ASP A 63 33.51 -1.58 -4.42
CA ASP A 63 33.36 -2.10 -3.06
C ASP A 63 32.47 -3.36 -3.06
N PRO A 64 32.92 -4.49 -2.47
CA PRO A 64 32.16 -5.73 -2.45
C PRO A 64 30.82 -5.64 -1.70
N ARG A 65 30.62 -4.61 -0.87
CA ARG A 65 29.36 -4.33 -0.15
C ARG A 65 28.31 -3.68 -1.05
N LYS A 66 28.71 -3.04 -2.15
CA LYS A 66 27.81 -2.27 -3.02
C LYS A 66 26.62 -3.11 -3.53
N PRO A 67 26.80 -4.32 -4.10
CA PRO A 67 25.66 -5.12 -4.57
C PRO A 67 24.69 -5.51 -3.45
N ASP A 68 25.20 -5.73 -2.23
CA ASP A 68 24.37 -6.09 -1.09
C ASP A 68 23.58 -4.88 -0.56
N LEU A 69 24.19 -3.69 -0.56
CA LEU A 69 23.50 -2.44 -0.21
C LEU A 69 22.42 -2.07 -1.25
N GLU A 70 22.71 -2.25 -2.53
CA GLU A 70 21.72 -2.08 -3.61
C GLU A 70 20.55 -3.05 -3.44
N ALA A 71 20.82 -4.33 -3.21
CA ALA A 71 19.78 -5.32 -2.98
C ALA A 71 18.94 -5.03 -1.72
N LYS A 72 19.57 -4.60 -0.62
CA LYS A 72 18.87 -4.16 0.59
C LYS A 72 17.97 -2.97 0.31
N LEU A 73 18.45 -1.98 -0.44
CA LEU A 73 17.67 -0.79 -0.77
C LEU A 73 16.46 -1.13 -1.64
N GLU A 74 16.62 -2.02 -2.63
CA GLU A 74 15.52 -2.48 -3.48
C GLU A 74 14.44 -3.23 -2.70
N ILE A 75 14.81 -4.03 -1.70
CA ILE A 75 13.86 -4.68 -0.78
C ILE A 75 13.01 -3.65 -0.04
N VAL A 76 13.65 -2.62 0.55
CA VAL A 76 12.94 -1.59 1.30
C VAL A 76 12.01 -0.80 0.37
N LYS A 77 12.47 -0.42 -0.83
CA LYS A 77 11.63 0.26 -1.84
C LYS A 77 10.42 -0.58 -2.24
N HIS A 78 10.61 -1.89 -2.46
CA HIS A 78 9.51 -2.78 -2.80
C HIS A 78 8.45 -2.82 -1.69
N ILE A 79 8.87 -2.97 -0.43
CA ILE A 79 7.95 -2.99 0.72
C ILE A 79 7.19 -1.67 0.83
N ILE A 80 7.88 -0.53 0.66
CA ILE A 80 7.26 0.81 0.64
C ILE A 80 6.20 0.87 -0.47
N ALA A 81 6.53 0.47 -1.70
CA ALA A 81 5.61 0.53 -2.83
C ALA A 81 4.36 -0.33 -2.60
N VAL A 82 4.51 -1.55 -2.08
CA VAL A 82 3.39 -2.44 -1.75
C VAL A 82 2.50 -1.82 -0.67
N LYS A 83 3.08 -1.23 0.38
CA LYS A 83 2.32 -0.60 1.46
C LYS A 83 1.57 0.65 1.02
N VAL A 84 2.21 1.51 0.22
CA VAL A 84 1.55 2.69 -0.36
C VAL A 84 0.36 2.25 -1.20
N LYS A 85 0.57 1.30 -2.12
CA LYS A 85 -0.50 0.76 -2.96
C LYS A 85 -1.64 0.16 -2.14
N THR A 86 -1.33 -0.64 -1.12
CA THR A 86 -2.35 -1.26 -0.26
C THR A 86 -3.18 -0.21 0.49
N SER A 87 -2.54 0.86 0.97
CA SER A 87 -3.21 1.99 1.62
C SER A 87 -4.13 2.74 0.65
N GLU A 88 -3.65 3.01 -0.57
CA GLU A 88 -4.45 3.64 -1.63
C GLU A 88 -5.64 2.77 -2.05
N ASP A 89 -5.43 1.47 -2.21
CA ASP A 89 -6.48 0.51 -2.56
C ASP A 89 -7.55 0.45 -1.47
N ALA A 90 -7.15 0.42 -0.19
CA ALA A 90 -8.07 0.46 0.95
C ALA A 90 -8.89 1.76 0.99
N LYS A 91 -8.24 2.91 0.78
CA LYS A 91 -8.92 4.21 0.69
C LYS A 91 -9.91 4.25 -0.48
N SER A 92 -9.51 3.79 -1.66
CA SER A 92 -10.38 3.75 -2.83
C SER A 92 -11.58 2.81 -2.63
N ALA A 93 -11.41 1.70 -1.91
CA ALA A 93 -12.48 0.77 -1.58
C ALA A 93 -13.48 1.41 -0.61
N ALA A 94 -13.00 2.12 0.42
CA ALA A 94 -13.85 2.87 1.34
C ALA A 94 -14.65 3.97 0.63
N GLU A 95 -14.00 4.75 -0.24
CA GLU A 95 -14.68 5.79 -1.03
C GLU A 95 -15.74 5.21 -1.97
N ARG A 96 -15.46 4.07 -2.62
CA ARG A 96 -16.43 3.36 -3.46
C ARG A 96 -17.61 2.84 -2.64
N ALA A 97 -17.37 2.32 -1.44
CA ALA A 97 -18.43 1.85 -0.56
C ALA A 97 -19.37 3.00 -0.14
N VAL A 98 -18.80 4.15 0.25
CA VAL A 98 -19.58 5.35 0.60
C VAL A 98 -20.39 5.86 -0.60
N LYS A 99 -19.77 5.96 -1.78
CA LYS A 99 -20.46 6.37 -3.02
C LYS A 99 -21.60 5.41 -3.37
N ARG A 100 -21.36 4.10 -3.25
CA ARG A 100 -22.37 3.07 -3.52
C ARG A 100 -23.57 3.21 -2.59
N SER A 101 -23.34 3.41 -1.28
CA SER A 101 -24.43 3.64 -0.33
C SER A 101 -25.29 4.84 -0.74
N LYS A 102 -24.65 5.99 -1.02
CA LYS A 102 -25.37 7.20 -1.45
C LYS A 102 -26.18 7.01 -2.73
N LEU A 103 -25.67 6.22 -3.68
CA LEU A 103 -26.39 5.91 -4.92
C LEU A 103 -27.61 5.01 -4.66
N ILE A 104 -27.50 4.05 -3.76
CA ILE A 104 -28.64 3.20 -3.35
C ILE A 104 -29.71 4.04 -2.67
N ASP A 105 -29.32 4.93 -1.74
CA ASP A 105 -30.27 5.80 -1.05
C ASP A 105 -30.98 6.77 -2.01
N ALA A 106 -30.24 7.32 -2.98
CA ALA A 106 -30.81 8.18 -4.02
C ALA A 106 -31.73 7.42 -4.98
N LEU A 107 -31.41 6.16 -5.31
CA LEU A 107 -32.24 5.30 -6.14
C LEU A 107 -33.56 4.99 -5.43
N ALA A 108 -33.51 4.55 -4.17
CA ALA A 108 -34.71 4.30 -3.36
C ALA A 108 -35.59 5.56 -3.28
N SER A 109 -34.99 6.72 -3.02
CA SER A 109 -35.72 8.00 -2.98
C SER A 109 -36.40 8.35 -4.32
N LYS A 110 -35.76 8.01 -5.44
CA LYS A 110 -36.30 8.22 -6.80
C LYS A 110 -37.45 7.26 -7.10
N GLU A 111 -37.34 6.00 -6.68
CA GLU A 111 -38.39 5.00 -6.81
C GLU A 111 -39.61 5.39 -5.95
N ASP A 112 -39.41 5.85 -4.72
CA ASP A 112 -40.48 6.36 -3.86
C ASP A 112 -41.18 7.58 -4.47
N GLN A 113 -40.42 8.54 -5.02
CA GLN A 113 -41.00 9.68 -5.74
C GLN A 113 -41.77 9.24 -6.98
N ALA A 114 -41.29 8.24 -7.72
CA ALA A 114 -41.99 7.72 -8.88
C ALA A 114 -43.33 7.09 -8.46
N LEU A 115 -43.33 6.26 -7.40
CA LEU A 115 -44.54 5.67 -6.83
C LEU A 115 -45.53 6.75 -6.33
N GLN A 116 -45.04 7.79 -5.66
CA GLN A 116 -45.87 8.91 -5.19
C GLN A 116 -46.49 9.73 -6.33
N ASN A 117 -45.83 9.80 -7.49
CA ASN A 117 -46.32 10.52 -8.66
C ASN A 117 -47.24 9.67 -9.56
N MET A 118 -47.40 8.38 -9.30
CA MET A 118 -48.31 7.51 -10.06
C MET A 118 -49.77 7.84 -9.76
N SER A 119 -50.65 7.57 -10.74
CA SER A 119 -52.09 7.71 -10.56
C SER A 119 -52.63 6.62 -9.62
N LYS A 120 -53.73 6.90 -8.92
CA LYS A 120 -54.40 5.92 -8.02
C LYS A 120 -54.76 4.62 -8.75
N GLU A 121 -55.17 4.71 -10.01
CA GLU A 121 -55.57 3.57 -10.83
C GLU A 121 -54.39 2.67 -11.20
N ASP A 122 -53.21 3.26 -11.45
CA ASP A 122 -52.00 2.50 -11.76
C ASP A 122 -51.40 1.82 -10.52
N ILE A 123 -51.47 2.49 -9.36
CA ILE A 123 -51.05 1.90 -8.07
C ILE A 123 -51.91 0.68 -7.74
N LEU A 124 -53.23 0.78 -7.90
CA LEU A 124 -54.17 -0.33 -7.64
C LEU A 124 -53.94 -1.52 -8.58
N LYS A 125 -53.61 -1.28 -9.86
CA LYS A 125 -53.27 -2.36 -10.81
C LYS A 125 -51.99 -3.10 -10.41
N GLN A 126 -50.96 -2.38 -9.94
CA GLN A 126 -49.72 -3.01 -9.49
C GLN A 126 -49.91 -3.83 -8.21
N LEU A 127 -50.71 -3.34 -7.25
CA LEU A 127 -51.05 -4.11 -6.04
C LEU A 127 -51.80 -5.40 -6.38
N ALA A 128 -52.81 -5.33 -7.26
CA ALA A 128 -53.57 -6.50 -7.69
C ALA A 128 -52.71 -7.57 -8.42
N ALA A 129 -51.62 -7.17 -9.05
CA ALA A 129 -50.67 -8.09 -9.69
C ALA A 129 -49.69 -8.76 -8.72
N LEU A 130 -49.54 -8.23 -7.50
CA LEU A 130 -48.73 -8.81 -6.43
C LEU A 130 -49.55 -9.73 -5.52
N ASP A 131 -50.85 -9.45 -5.37
CA ASP A 131 -51.79 -10.19 -4.52
C ASP A 131 -52.57 -11.30 -5.26
N GLY A 132 -52.32 -11.50 -6.57
CA GLY A 132 -52.97 -12.50 -7.43
C GLY A 132 -52.11 -13.70 -7.74
#